data_AF-A0A661PRS1-F1
#
_entry.id   AF-A0A661PRS1-F1
#
_cell.length_a   1.000
_cell.length_b   1.000
_cell.length_c   1.000
_cell.angle_alpha   90.00
_cell.angle_beta   90.00
_cell.angle_gamma   90.00
#
_symmetry.space_group_name_H-M   'P 1'
#
loop_
_entity.id
_entity.type
_entity.pdbx_description
1 polymer ?
#
loop_
_entity_poly.entity_id
_entity_poly.type
_entity_poly.pdbx_seq_one_letter_code
_entity_poly.pdbx_strand_id
1 'polypeptide(L)' 'MGGHRRERIYGRLDCPSALRRLALGHYARHRVFFRDELEAIACGFRPCFRCLPGRYASWKAAQDARG' A
#
# COMPACT_ATOMS: atom_id res chain seq x y z
N MET A 1 -8.05 4.96 2.82
CA MET A 1 -7.07 3.83 2.71
C MET A 1 -5.83 4.13 3.53
N GLY A 2 -5.05 3.12 3.91
CA GLY A 2 -3.81 3.31 4.66
C GLY A 2 -2.58 2.95 3.82
N GLY A 3 -1.42 3.46 4.19
CA GLY A 3 -0.18 3.11 3.52
C GLY A 3 1.06 3.25 4.39
N HIS A 4 2.17 2.74 3.87
CA HIS A 4 3.49 2.89 4.45
C HIS A 4 4.35 3.78 3.56
N ARG A 5 4.74 4.95 4.08
CA ARG A 5 5.49 5.97 3.31
C ARG A 5 6.82 5.45 2.76
N ARG A 6 7.59 4.71 3.56
CA ARG A 6 8.95 4.26 3.17
C ARG A 6 8.92 3.23 2.04
N GLU A 7 8.02 2.26 2.12
CA GLU A 7 7.90 1.23 1.09
C GLU A 7 6.98 1.66 -0.07
N ARG A 8 6.38 2.85 0.03
CA ARG A 8 5.38 3.40 -0.90
C ARG A 8 4.27 2.40 -1.20
N ILE A 9 3.72 1.77 -0.16
CA ILE A 9 2.65 0.78 -0.27
C ILE A 9 1.34 1.39 0.22
N TYR A 10 0.24 1.20 -0.50
CA TYR A 10 -1.11 1.45 0.01
C TYR A 10 -1.91 0.15 0.14
N GLY A 11 -2.91 0.16 0.99
CA GLY A 11 -3.78 -0.98 1.23
C GLY A 11 -4.95 -0.63 2.14
N ARG A 12 -5.70 -1.65 2.52
CA ARG A 12 -6.79 -1.51 3.47
C ARG A 12 -6.26 -1.29 4.89
N LEU A 13 -7.06 -0.62 5.73
CA LEU A 13 -6.71 -0.35 7.13
C LEU A 13 -6.68 -1.62 8.00
N ASP A 14 -7.42 -2.65 7.59
CA ASP A 14 -7.51 -3.97 8.20
C ASP A 14 -6.44 -4.96 7.69
N CYS A 15 -5.46 -4.48 6.91
CA CYS A 15 -4.43 -5.35 6.35
C CYS A 15 -3.67 -6.07 7.49
N PRO A 16 -3.58 -7.42 7.48
CA PRO A 16 -2.90 -8.17 8.55
C PRO A 16 -1.46 -7.72 8.78
N SER A 17 -0.75 -7.32 7.71
CA SER A 17 0.61 -6.77 7.83
C SER A 17 0.64 -5.39 8.46
N ALA A 18 -0.36 -4.54 8.19
CA ALA A 18 -0.46 -3.23 8.83
C ALA A 18 -0.78 -3.38 10.32
N LEU A 19 -1.71 -4.26 10.68
CA LEU A 19 -2.07 -4.55 12.08
C LEU A 19 -0.88 -5.13 12.85
N ARG A 20 -0.16 -6.10 12.28
CA ARG A 20 1.07 -6.65 12.88
C ARG A 20 2.14 -5.57 13.08
N ARG A 21 2.34 -4.70 12.10
CA ARG A 21 3.30 -3.59 12.18
C ARG A 21 2.90 -2.54 13.22
N LEU A 22 1.60 -2.28 13.39
CA LEU A 22 1.07 -1.42 14.44
C LEU A 22 1.30 -2.01 15.83
N ALA A 23 1.03 -3.30 16.01
CA ALA A 23 1.27 -4.00 17.29
C ALA A 23 2.75 -3.97 17.70
N LEU A 24 3.67 -3.92 16.74
CA LEU A 24 5.12 -3.82 16.98
C LEU A 24 5.61 -2.39 17.29
N GLY A 25 4.74 -1.37 17.32
CA GLY A 25 5.08 0.00 17.73
C GLY A 25 5.93 0.84 16.74
N HIS A 26 6.67 0.21 15.83
CA HIS A 26 7.60 0.92 14.94
C HIS A 26 6.96 1.55 13.68
N TYR A 27 5.65 1.40 13.49
CA TYR A 27 4.96 1.72 12.23
C TYR A 27 4.16 3.04 12.23
N ALA A 28 3.79 3.56 13.40
CA ALA A 28 2.94 4.75 13.49
C ALA A 28 3.55 5.97 12.76
N ARG A 29 4.86 6.18 12.90
CA ARG A 29 5.59 7.31 12.29
C ARG A 29 5.65 7.31 10.76
N HIS A 30 5.35 6.19 10.11
CA HIS A 30 5.40 6.06 8.65
C HIS A 30 4.05 5.67 8.04
N ARG A 31 3.02 5.60 8.88
CA ARG A 31 1.65 5.35 8.44
C ARG A 31 1.11 6.62 7.80
N VAL A 32 0.64 6.49 6.57
CA VAL A 32 -0.04 7.55 5.82
C VAL A 32 -1.47 7.12 5.53
N PHE A 33 -2.35 8.09 5.32
CA PHE A 33 -3.74 7.86 4.97
C PHE A 33 -4.05 8.56 3.66
N PHE A 34 -4.90 7.93 2.87
CA PHE A 34 -5.41 8.45 1.61
C PHE A 34 -6.93 8.47 1.67
N ARG A 35 -7.57 9.46 1.04
CA ARG A 35 -9.01 9.54 0.87
C ARG A 35 -9.52 8.31 0.12
N ASP A 36 -8.88 8.01 -1.00
CA ASP A 36 -9.26 6.92 -1.89
C ASP A 36 -8.02 6.23 -2.49
N GLU A 37 -8.25 5.23 -3.34
CA GLU A 37 -7.18 4.52 -4.03
C GLU A 37 -6.50 5.36 -5.11
N LEU A 38 -7.27 6.17 -5.83
CA LEU A 38 -6.76 6.95 -6.95
C LEU A 38 -5.74 7.97 -6.45
N GLU A 39 -5.99 8.60 -5.31
CA GLU A 39 -5.05 9.48 -4.62
C GLU A 39 -3.75 8.73 -4.25
N ALA A 40 -3.86 7.51 -3.72
CA ALA A 40 -2.67 6.72 -3.39
C ALA A 40 -1.83 6.40 -4.62
N ILE A 41 -2.49 6.04 -5.73
CA ILE A 41 -1.84 5.78 -7.03
C ILE A 41 -1.20 7.06 -7.58
N ALA A 42 -1.89 8.20 -7.53
CA ALA A 42 -1.40 9.50 -7.98
C ALA A 42 -0.18 9.97 -7.17
N CYS A 43 -0.14 9.67 -5.87
CA CYS A 43 1.05 9.87 -5.03
C CYS A 43 2.19 8.86 -5.31
N GLY A 44 2.00 7.93 -6.26
CA GLY A 44 2.97 6.92 -6.66
C GLY A 44 3.18 5.82 -5.61
N PHE A 45 2.12 5.42 -4.92
CA PHE A 45 2.13 4.25 -4.05
C PHE A 45 1.67 3.03 -4.84
N ARG A 46 2.28 1.87 -4.57
CA ARG A 46 1.87 0.59 -5.13
C ARG A 46 0.85 -0.11 -4.22
N PRO A 47 -0.09 -0.89 -4.79
CA PRO A 47 -1.00 -1.73 -4.01
C PRO A 47 -0.25 -2.77 -3.18
N CYS A 48 -0.79 -3.08 -2.01
CA CYS A 48 -0.29 -4.13 -1.14
C CYS A 48 -0.64 -5.51 -1.71
N PHE A 49 0.38 -6.36 -1.92
CA PHE A 49 0.18 -7.71 -2.44
C PHE A 49 -0.70 -8.61 -1.55
N ARG A 50 -0.77 -8.34 -0.24
CA ARG A 50 -1.52 -9.18 0.72
C ARG A 50 -3.00 -8.85 0.77
N CYS A 51 -3.34 -7.57 0.87
CA CYS A 51 -4.75 -7.16 0.97
C CYS A 51 -5.35 -6.83 -0.40
N LEU A 52 -4.55 -6.43 -1.39
CA LEU A 52 -5.02 -6.05 -2.73
C LEU A 52 -4.29 -6.86 -3.83
N PRO A 53 -4.37 -8.21 -3.82
CA PRO A 53 -3.60 -9.05 -4.76
C PRO A 53 -3.95 -8.77 -6.23
N GLY A 54 -5.23 -8.58 -6.57
CA GLY A 54 -5.64 -8.30 -7.94
C GLY A 54 -5.07 -6.99 -8.47
N ARG A 55 -5.16 -5.91 -7.68
CA ARG A 55 -4.57 -4.62 -8.05
C ARG A 55 -3.06 -4.65 -8.10
N TYR A 56 -2.43 -5.43 -7.22
CA TYR A 56 -0.99 -5.67 -7.27
C TYR A 56 -0.56 -6.39 -8.55
N ALA A 57 -1.30 -7.39 -9.00
CA ALA A 57 -1.04 -8.06 -10.26
C ALA A 57 -1.14 -7.07 -11.44
N SER A 58 -2.19 -6.25 -11.49
CA SER A 58 -2.35 -5.22 -12.54
C SER A 58 -1.22 -4.18 -12.50
N TRP A 59 -0.84 -3.71 -11.31
CA TRP A 59 0.28 -2.78 -11.15
C TRP A 59 1.58 -3.39 -11.65
N LYS A 60 1.86 -4.66 -11.30
CA LYS A 60 3.08 -5.36 -11.70
C LYS A 60 3.13 -5.57 -13.21
N ALA A 61 2.05 -6.07 -13.82
CA ALA A 61 1.96 -6.22 -15.27
C ALA A 61 2.18 -4.89 -16.01
N ALA A 62 1.65 -3.79 -15.47
CA ALA A 62 1.90 -2.46 -16.02
C ALA A 62 3.35 -1.98 -15.85
N GLN A 63 4.08 -2.40 -14.81
CA GLN A 63 5.52 -2.12 -14.67
C GLN A 63 6.33 -2.94 -15.68
N ASP A 64 6.00 -4.21 -15.83
CA ASP A 64 6.69 -5.12 -16.75
C ASP A 64 6.52 -4.67 -18.21
N ALA A 65 5.36 -4.11 -18.58
CA ALA A 65 5.11 -3.53 -19.89
C ALA A 65 5.81 -2.19 -20.15
N ARG A 66 6.40 -1.56 -19.12
CA ARG A 66 7.15 -0.30 -19.24
C ARG A 66 8.66 -0.52 -19.38
N GLY A 67 9.14 -1.73 -19.13
CA GLY A 67 10.56 -2.12 -19.29
C GLY A 67 10.79 -2.75 -20.65
#